data_AF-A0A649UU42-F1
#
_entry.id   AF-A0A649UU42-F1
#
_cell.length_a   1.000
_cell.length_b   1.000
_cell.length_c   1.000
_cell.angle_alpha   90.00
_cell.angle_beta   90.00
_cell.angle_gamma   90.00
#
_symmetry.space_group_name_H-M   'P 1'
#
loop_
_entity.id
_entity.type
_entity.pdbx_description
1 polymer ?
#
loop_
_entity_poly.entity_id
_entity_poly.type
_entity_poly.pdbx_seq_one_letter_code
_entity_poly.pdbx_strand_id
1 'polypeptide(L)'
;PAFLSQFIQTNPIFEDVPVGTTVTTVRATDKDSDLNGKIIYSIKSDSDPLRQFVVDQFGHVVVAKALDREAIQKYALIVQASDQGTPARTGSVTVLINLLDINDNGPRFEAPYMPVVWENT
;
A
#
# COMPACT_ATOMS: atom_id res chain seq x y z
N PRO A 1 -5.29 -19.84 10.42
CA PRO A 1 -5.88 -18.51 10.11
C PRO A 1 -6.28 -18.36 8.62
N ALA A 2 -7.45 -17.76 8.36
CA ALA A 2 -8.00 -17.53 7.02
C ALA A 2 -8.59 -16.12 6.90
N PHE A 3 -8.42 -15.49 5.73
CA PHE A 3 -9.09 -14.23 5.40
C PHE A 3 -10.45 -14.49 4.75
N LEU A 4 -11.41 -13.59 4.98
CA LEU A 4 -12.76 -13.69 4.37
C LEU A 4 -12.73 -13.52 2.84
N SER A 5 -11.73 -12.81 2.32
CA SER A 5 -11.50 -12.59 0.90
C SER A 5 -10.00 -12.76 0.59
N GLN A 6 -9.71 -13.16 -0.64
CA GLN A 6 -8.34 -13.19 -1.17
C GLN A 6 -7.86 -11.82 -1.65
N PHE A 7 -8.78 -10.89 -1.88
CA PHE A 7 -8.50 -9.53 -2.33
C PHE A 7 -9.28 -8.50 -1.52
N ILE A 8 -8.61 -7.41 -1.14
CA ILE A 8 -9.22 -6.24 -0.48
C ILE A 8 -8.85 -5.01 -1.30
N GLN A 9 -9.85 -4.38 -1.92
CA GLN A 9 -9.70 -3.08 -2.56
C GLN A 9 -9.91 -1.98 -1.52
N THR A 10 -8.94 -1.08 -1.36
CA THR A 10 -9.08 0.08 -0.47
C THR A 10 -9.80 1.23 -1.17
N ASN A 11 -10.28 2.19 -0.37
CA ASN A 11 -10.54 3.52 -0.90
C ASN A 11 -9.20 4.11 -1.41
N PRO A 12 -9.21 4.88 -2.51
CA PRO A 12 -8.03 5.61 -2.94
C PRO A 12 -7.54 6.57 -1.85
N ILE A 13 -6.23 6.73 -1.74
CA ILE A 13 -5.60 7.65 -0.79
C ILE A 13 -4.68 8.61 -1.55
N PHE A 14 -4.51 9.84 -1.06
CA PHE A 14 -3.57 10.78 -1.65
C PHE A 14 -2.12 10.35 -1.36
N GLU A 15 -1.18 10.75 -2.20
CA GLU A 15 0.24 10.45 -2.00
C GLU A 15 0.89 11.25 -0.85
N ASP A 16 0.37 12.44 -0.54
CA ASP A 16 0.86 13.33 0.51
C ASP A 16 0.34 12.98 1.91
N VAL A 17 -0.36 11.84 2.06
CA VAL A 17 -0.88 11.41 3.36
C VAL A 17 0.25 11.28 4.37
N PRO A 18 0.05 11.76 5.62
CA PRO A 18 1.08 11.67 6.64
C PRO A 18 1.51 10.23 6.92
N VAL A 19 2.80 10.04 7.19
CA VAL A 19 3.31 8.78 7.76
C VAL A 19 2.55 8.48 9.07
N GLY A 20 2.11 7.24 9.24
CA GLY A 20 1.23 6.81 10.32
C GLY A 20 -0.24 6.74 9.93
N THR A 21 -0.63 7.19 8.73
CA THR A 21 -2.00 7.07 8.25
C THR A 21 -2.40 5.61 8.05
N THR A 22 -3.52 5.19 8.66
CA THR A 22 -4.11 3.87 8.43
C THR A 22 -4.87 3.86 7.10
N VAL A 23 -4.48 2.96 6.20
CA VAL A 23 -5.08 2.81 4.87
C VAL A 23 -6.29 1.88 4.91
N THR A 24 -6.15 0.74 5.58
CA THR A 24 -7.21 -0.25 5.72
C THR A 24 -6.92 -1.17 6.90
N THR A 25 -7.90 -1.99 7.27
CA THR A 25 -7.77 -3.03 8.29
C THR A 25 -8.01 -4.40 7.65
N VAL A 26 -7.07 -5.32 7.85
CA VAL A 26 -7.25 -6.72 7.48
C VAL A 26 -7.60 -7.56 8.70
N ARG A 27 -8.38 -8.61 8.51
CA ARG A 27 -8.75 -9.52 9.59
C ARG A 27 -8.71 -10.95 9.11
N ALA A 28 -7.86 -11.76 9.73
CA ALA A 28 -7.89 -13.21 9.61
C ALA A 28 -8.64 -13.81 10.80
N THR A 29 -9.36 -14.90 10.56
CA THR A 29 -10.01 -15.71 11.60
C THR A 29 -9.37 -17.08 11.65
N ASP A 30 -9.21 -17.63 12.85
CA ASP A 30 -8.73 -18.99 13.04
C ASP A 30 -9.82 -19.82 13.73
N LYS A 31 -10.15 -20.99 13.15
CA LYS A 31 -11.29 -21.81 13.60
C LYS A 31 -11.00 -22.59 14.89
N ASP A 32 -9.72 -22.73 15.23
CA ASP A 32 -9.26 -23.56 16.35
C ASP A 32 -9.04 -22.75 17.64
N SER A 33 -9.37 -21.45 17.64
CA SER A 33 -9.11 -20.56 18.78
C SER A 33 -10.37 -19.81 19.21
N ASP A 34 -10.96 -20.22 20.33
CA ASP A 34 -11.98 -19.46 21.08
C ASP A 34 -11.44 -18.11 21.62
N LEU A 35 -10.15 -17.84 21.44
CA LEU A 35 -9.46 -16.58 21.70
C LEU A 35 -8.62 -16.28 20.48
N ASN A 36 -9.00 -15.34 19.60
CA ASN A 36 -8.22 -14.78 18.48
C ASN A 36 -6.73 -15.16 18.51
N GLY A 37 -6.39 -16.39 18.10
CA GLY A 37 -5.21 -17.08 18.62
C GLY A 37 -3.94 -16.44 18.10
N LYS A 38 -3.32 -15.54 18.89
CA LYS A 38 -2.09 -14.78 18.59
C LYS A 38 -1.71 -14.77 17.11
N ILE A 39 -2.58 -14.20 16.27
CA ILE A 39 -2.32 -14.10 14.83
C ILE A 39 -1.24 -13.05 14.65
N ILE A 40 -0.17 -13.43 13.97
CA ILE A 40 0.91 -12.52 13.60
C ILE A 40 0.68 -12.09 12.16
N TYR A 41 0.52 -10.78 11.95
CA TYR A 41 0.42 -10.19 10.63
C TYR A 41 1.79 -9.73 10.13
N SER A 42 2.03 -9.86 8.83
CA SER A 42 3.24 -9.38 8.16
C SER A 42 2.96 -9.05 6.70
N ILE A 43 3.64 -8.05 6.13
CA ILE A 43 3.61 -7.78 4.69
C ILE A 43 4.79 -8.51 4.05
N LYS A 44 4.56 -9.24 2.95
CA LYS A 44 5.67 -9.87 2.23
C LYS A 44 6.53 -8.82 1.55
N SER A 45 7.85 -8.92 1.73
CA SER A 45 8.81 -7.90 1.26
C SER A 45 8.88 -7.76 -0.26
N ASP A 46 8.55 -8.81 -1.01
CA ASP A 46 8.46 -8.77 -2.49
C ASP A 46 7.29 -7.93 -2.99
N SER A 47 6.21 -7.83 -2.20
CA SER A 47 5.04 -7.01 -2.50
C SER A 47 5.16 -5.53 -2.08
N ASP A 48 6.17 -5.19 -1.27
CA ASP A 48 6.49 -3.82 -0.85
C ASP A 48 8.02 -3.60 -0.84
N PRO A 49 8.64 -3.49 -2.03
CA PRO A 49 10.09 -3.40 -2.14
C PRO A 49 10.68 -2.14 -1.47
N LEU A 50 9.91 -1.05 -1.40
CA LEU A 50 10.33 0.21 -0.78
C LEU A 50 10.07 0.26 0.72
N ARG A 51 9.36 -0.72 1.28
CA ARG A 51 8.92 -0.77 2.70
C ARG A 51 8.16 0.50 3.07
N GLN A 52 7.23 0.88 2.22
CA GLN A 52 6.39 2.08 2.39
C GLN A 52 5.18 1.79 3.28
N PHE A 53 4.86 0.52 3.53
CA PHE A 53 3.76 0.11 4.39
C PHE A 53 4.22 -0.84 5.49
N VAL A 54 3.50 -0.81 6.61
CA VAL A 54 3.62 -1.78 7.70
C VAL A 54 2.24 -2.28 8.09
N VAL A 55 2.18 -3.47 8.68
CA VAL A 55 0.96 -3.99 9.30
C VAL A 55 1.20 -4.17 10.79
N ASP A 56 0.28 -3.66 11.62
CA ASP A 56 0.39 -3.80 13.08
C ASP A 56 -0.22 -5.13 13.58
N GLN A 57 -0.12 -5.36 14.90
CA GLN A 57 -0.67 -6.56 15.54
C GLN A 57 -2.20 -6.68 15.46
N PHE A 58 -2.90 -5.57 15.19
CA PHE A 58 -4.36 -5.51 15.06
C PHE A 58 -4.81 -5.69 13.60
N GLY A 59 -3.88 -5.77 12.66
CA GLY A 59 -4.15 -5.90 11.23
C GLY A 59 -4.34 -4.56 10.51
N HIS A 60 -3.98 -3.43 11.13
CA HIS A 60 -4.00 -2.14 10.45
C HIS A 60 -2.83 -2.03 9.47
N VAL A 61 -3.13 -1.79 8.20
CA VAL A 61 -2.13 -1.46 7.18
C VAL A 61 -1.90 0.04 7.22
N VAL A 62 -0.66 0.44 7.49
CA VAL A 62 -0.29 1.82 7.83
C VAL A 62 0.85 2.30 6.93
N VAL A 63 0.79 3.57 6.52
CA VAL A 63 1.86 4.25 5.78
C VAL A 63 3.09 4.42 6.68
N ALA A 64 4.21 3.82 6.30
CA ALA A 64 5.46 3.85 7.05
C ALA A 64 6.50 4.85 6.49
N LYS A 65 6.37 5.22 5.21
CA LYS A 65 7.22 6.20 4.54
C LYS A 65 6.38 7.02 3.56
N ALA A 66 6.91 8.18 3.16
CA ALA A 66 6.28 9.02 2.15
C ALA A 66 5.97 8.21 0.88
N LEU A 67 4.80 8.50 0.32
CA LEU A 67 4.33 7.93 -0.93
C LEU A 67 4.60 8.95 -2.04
N ASP A 68 4.75 8.42 -3.25
CA ASP A 68 5.03 9.19 -4.45
C ASP A 68 4.36 8.41 -5.59
N ARG A 69 3.31 9.02 -6.15
CA ARG A 69 2.49 8.41 -7.19
C ARG A 69 3.25 8.32 -8.51
N GLU A 70 4.14 9.27 -8.81
CA GLU A 70 5.00 9.22 -10.00
C GLU A 70 5.99 8.05 -9.92
N ALA A 71 6.43 7.71 -8.72
CA ALA A 71 7.22 6.49 -8.50
C ALA A 71 6.35 5.22 -8.59
N ILE A 72 5.24 5.16 -7.83
CA ILE A 72 4.35 3.99 -7.77
C ILE A 72 2.89 4.43 -7.59
N GLN A 73 2.09 4.30 -8.66
CA GLN A 73 0.67 4.66 -8.62
C GLN A 73 -0.21 3.64 -7.87
N LYS A 74 0.13 2.34 -7.95
CA LYS A 74 -0.70 1.24 -7.44
C LYS A 74 0.13 0.22 -6.69
N TYR A 75 -0.36 -0.20 -5.54
CA TYR A 75 0.25 -1.25 -4.73
C TYR A 75 -0.64 -2.48 -4.70
N ALA A 76 -0.02 -3.65 -4.77
CA ALA A 76 -0.64 -4.95 -4.53
C ALA A 76 0.10 -5.63 -3.37
N LEU A 77 -0.19 -5.18 -2.15
CA LEU A 77 0.48 -5.66 -0.94
C LEU A 77 -0.02 -7.05 -0.56
N ILE A 78 0.87 -8.00 -0.33
CA ILE A 78 0.51 -9.34 0.15
C ILE A 78 0.66 -9.35 1.66
N VAL A 79 -0.47 -9.30 2.38
CA VAL A 79 -0.51 -9.42 3.83
C VAL A 79 -0.70 -10.88 4.21
N GLN A 80 0.19 -11.40 5.03
CA GLN A 80 0.17 -12.76 5.55
C GLN A 80 -0.22 -12.75 7.03
N ALA A 81 -1.06 -13.71 7.41
CA ALA A 81 -1.41 -14.03 8.79
C ALA A 81 -0.85 -15.41 9.13
N SER A 82 -0.14 -15.54 10.25
CA SER A 82 0.34 -16.82 10.78
C SER A 82 -0.24 -17.07 12.16
N ASP A 83 -0.70 -18.29 12.43
CA ASP A 83 -0.95 -18.73 13.81
C ASP A 83 0.37 -19.14 14.49
N GLN A 84 0.26 -19.51 15.78
CA GLN A 84 1.36 -20.07 16.58
C GLN A 84 1.24 -21.60 16.73
N GLY A 85 0.52 -22.26 15.83
CA GLY A 85 0.42 -23.72 15.81
C GLY A 85 1.74 -24.39 15.48
N THR A 86 1.83 -25.70 15.73
CA THR A 86 2.96 -26.53 15.27
C THR A 86 2.41 -27.76 14.54
N PRO A 87 2.52 -27.83 13.19
CA PRO A 87 3.07 -26.81 12.29
C PRO A 87 2.20 -25.54 12.24
N ALA A 88 2.82 -24.38 12.03
CA ALA A 88 2.10 -23.12 11.90
C ALA A 88 1.29 -23.11 10.60
N ARG A 89 0.03 -22.67 10.67
CA ARG A 89 -0.78 -22.44 9.48
C ARG A 89 -0.74 -20.98 9.11
N THR A 90 -0.68 -20.72 7.81
CA THR A 90 -0.63 -19.37 7.26
C THR A 90 -1.79 -19.15 6.30
N GLY A 91 -2.25 -17.90 6.25
CA GLY A 91 -3.17 -17.40 5.24
C GLY A 91 -2.62 -16.10 4.66
N SER A 92 -3.02 -15.74 3.45
CA SER A 92 -2.61 -14.48 2.81
C SER A 92 -3.78 -13.79 2.10
N VAL A 93 -3.72 -12.47 2.02
CA VAL A 93 -4.64 -11.61 1.29
C VAL A 93 -3.88 -10.55 0.53
N THR A 94 -4.35 -10.20 -0.67
CA THR A 94 -3.80 -9.11 -1.47
C THR A 94 -4.60 -7.83 -1.21
N VAL A 95 -3.93 -6.79 -0.72
CA VAL A 95 -4.49 -5.45 -0.49
C VAL A 95 -4.11 -4.55 -1.67
N LEU A 96 -5.12 -4.08 -2.40
CA LEU A 96 -4.97 -3.23 -3.57
C LEU A 96 -5.18 -1.77 -3.17
N ILE A 97 -4.12 -0.98 -3.26
CA ILE A 97 -4.12 0.45 -2.91
C ILE A 97 -3.88 1.26 -4.18
N ASN A 98 -4.70 2.29 -4.39
CA ASN A 98 -4.57 3.23 -5.50
C ASN A 98 -4.25 4.61 -4.96
N LEU A 99 -3.14 5.20 -5.40
CA LEU A 99 -2.78 6.57 -5.04
C LEU A 99 -3.49 7.57 -5.94
N LEU A 100 -3.97 8.64 -5.32
CA LEU A 100 -4.48 9.83 -5.99
C LEU A 100 -3.37 10.87 -6.09
N ASP A 101 -3.38 11.56 -7.22
CA ASP A 101 -2.52 12.71 -7.49
C ASP A 101 -2.75 13.81 -6.47
N ILE A 102 -1.66 14.40 -6.00
CA ILE A 102 -1.63 15.80 -5.63
C ILE A 102 -0.78 16.48 -6.69
N ASN A 103 -1.29 17.56 -7.28
CA ASN A 103 -0.55 18.32 -8.30
C ASN A 103 0.64 19.10 -7.67
N ASP A 104 1.67 18.36 -7.25
CA ASP A 104 2.93 18.82 -6.70
C ASP A 104 4.04 18.89 -7.78
N ASN A 105 3.80 18.25 -8.93
CA ASN A 105 4.63 18.35 -10.11
C ASN A 105 4.23 19.58 -10.95
N GLY A 106 4.84 20.72 -10.63
CA GLY A 106 4.76 21.91 -11.48
C GLY A 106 5.16 21.63 -12.94
N PRO A 107 4.66 22.39 -13.93
CA PRO A 107 4.90 22.11 -15.34
C PRO A 107 6.40 22.11 -15.66
N ARG A 108 6.92 20.97 -16.09
CA ARG A 108 8.27 20.89 -16.67
C ARG A 108 8.19 21.37 -18.12
N PHE A 109 8.68 22.57 -18.38
CA PHE A 109 8.86 23.05 -19.76
C PHE A 109 10.05 22.33 -20.39
N GLU A 110 9.78 21.44 -21.35
CA GLU A 110 10.80 20.89 -22.23
C GLU A 110 11.23 21.96 -23.24
N ALA A 111 12.38 22.57 -22.97
CA ALA A 111 13.09 23.60 -23.76
C ALA A 111 12.46 25.01 -23.77
N PRO A 112 13.30 26.08 -23.82
CA PRO A 112 12.81 27.42 -24.04
C PRO A 112 12.22 27.53 -25.45
N TYR A 113 10.98 27.98 -25.53
CA TYR A 113 10.36 28.41 -26.77
C TYR A 113 11.21 29.56 -27.35
N MET A 114 11.93 29.31 -28.45
CA MET A 114 12.64 30.35 -29.20
C MET A 114 11.81 30.70 -30.43
N PRO A 115 10.85 31.65 -30.34
CA PRO A 115 10.14 32.10 -31.53
C PRO A 115 11.11 32.91 -32.39
N VAL A 116 11.56 32.34 -33.50
CA VAL A 116 12.24 33.11 -34.55
C VAL A 116 11.15 33.90 -35.28
N VAL A 117 11.05 35.19 -34.96
CA VAL A 117 10.19 36.13 -35.69
C VAL A 117 10.99 36.61 -36.90
N TRP A 118 10.57 36.20 -38.09
CA TRP A 118 11.08 36.79 -39.33
C TRP A 118 10.33 38.09 -39.61
N GLU A 119 11.05 39.20 -39.72
CA GLU A 119 10.53 40.42 -40.33
C GLU A 119 10.58 40.25 -41.87
N ASN A 120 9.43 40.38 -42.54
CA ASN A 120 9.41 40.48 -43.99
C ASN A 120 9.70 41.94 -44.38
N THR A 121 10.72 42.15 -45.20
CA THR A 121 10.90 43.39 -46.00
C THR A 121 10.50 43.12 -47.44
#